data_AF-A0A2S4W0M8-F1
#
_entry.id   AF-A0A2S4W0M8-F1
#
_cell.length_a   1.000
_cell.length_b   1.000
_cell.length_c   1.000
_cell.angle_alpha   90.00
_cell.angle_beta   90.00
_cell.angle_gamma   90.00
#
_symmetry.space_group_name_H-M   'P 1'
#
loop_
_entity.id
_entity.type
_entity.pdbx_description
1 polymer ?
#
loop_
_entity_poly.entity_id
_entity_poly.type
_entity_poly.pdbx_seq_one_letter_code
_entity_poly.pdbx_strand_id
1 'polypeptide(L)'
;MSIKLCFFLVVAFALSLSPTLAQNPPPKKTKHVYPHAVVAKIDNGQGVLISVEFTKVLQDQRPPEASHFNPNRPLTSVTVKSTGLEAGKQFNYFIHEKAITGTDCSTAGGHWNPKKWDTTSANYRCDPRKPSRCEAGDLSGKHGMLKGNGPAEASPVIYYDTSLRLAYSGTGILGKSVVVSDPTDHKPVACGNIIDPTTQATS
;
A
#
# COMPACT_ATOMS: atom_id res chain seq x y z
N MET A 1 -62.36 -27.87 71.46
CA MET A 1 -62.48 -27.69 69.99
C MET A 1 -61.71 -26.45 69.61
N SER A 2 -60.80 -26.60 68.65
CA SER A 2 -59.71 -25.67 68.34
C SER A 2 -60.20 -24.48 67.51
N ILE A 3 -59.95 -23.25 67.96
CA ILE A 3 -60.19 -22.01 67.20
C ILE A 3 -58.92 -21.74 66.38
N LYS A 4 -59.01 -21.92 65.06
CA LYS A 4 -57.96 -21.55 64.11
C LYS A 4 -58.04 -20.04 63.84
N LEU A 5 -57.06 -19.30 64.32
CA LEU A 5 -56.83 -17.90 63.98
C LEU A 5 -55.99 -17.85 62.68
N CYS A 6 -56.62 -17.49 61.56
CA CYS A 6 -55.92 -17.30 60.28
C CYS A 6 -55.23 -15.92 60.27
N PHE A 7 -53.91 -15.92 60.41
CA PHE A 7 -53.08 -14.76 60.10
C PHE A 7 -52.94 -14.62 58.57
N PHE A 8 -53.55 -13.58 58.00
CA PHE A 8 -53.28 -13.17 56.62
C PHE A 8 -51.93 -12.43 56.56
N LEU A 9 -50.91 -13.11 56.05
CA LEU A 9 -49.62 -12.49 55.70
C LEU A 9 -49.78 -11.77 54.36
N VAL A 10 -49.84 -10.44 54.40
CA VAL A 10 -49.74 -9.59 53.21
C VAL A 10 -48.27 -9.54 52.78
N VAL A 11 -47.92 -10.33 51.76
CA VAL A 11 -46.59 -10.28 51.14
C VAL A 11 -46.59 -9.11 50.16
N ALA A 12 -46.01 -7.98 50.55
CA ALA A 12 -45.74 -6.86 49.65
C ALA A 12 -44.56 -7.23 48.74
N PHE A 13 -44.86 -7.58 47.48
CA PHE A 13 -43.86 -7.82 46.45
C PHE A 13 -43.33 -6.47 45.95
N ALA A 14 -42.17 -6.03 46.46
CA ALA A 14 -41.48 -4.88 45.92
C ALA A 14 -40.79 -5.28 44.60
N LEU A 15 -41.43 -4.97 43.47
CA LEU A 15 -40.80 -5.08 42.15
C LEU A 15 -39.73 -3.99 42.01
N SER A 16 -38.47 -4.34 42.29
CA SER A 16 -37.34 -3.48 41.94
C SER A 16 -37.09 -3.54 40.43
N LEU A 17 -37.69 -2.60 39.69
CA LEU A 17 -37.31 -2.33 38.30
C LEU A 17 -35.91 -1.70 38.30
N SER A 18 -34.89 -2.52 38.08
CA SER A 18 -33.56 -2.00 37.75
C SER A 18 -33.62 -1.44 36.32
N PRO A 19 -33.30 -0.16 36.09
CA PRO A 19 -33.19 0.34 34.72
C PRO A 19 -32.00 -0.36 34.08
N THR A 20 -32.27 -1.28 33.15
CA THR A 20 -31.27 -1.77 32.22
C THR A 20 -30.86 -0.59 31.37
N LEU A 21 -29.77 0.08 31.75
CA LEU A 21 -29.05 0.96 30.83
C LEU A 21 -28.72 0.07 29.63
N ALA A 22 -29.36 0.34 28.49
CA ALA A 22 -29.03 -0.31 27.24
C ALA A 22 -27.54 -0.04 27.00
N GLN A 23 -26.69 -1.01 27.35
CA GLN A 23 -25.29 -0.95 27.02
C GLN A 23 -25.24 -0.98 25.50
N ASN A 24 -24.95 0.16 24.88
CA ASN A 24 -24.66 0.22 23.47
C ASN A 24 -23.67 -0.91 23.17
N PRO A 25 -23.97 -1.82 22.23
CA PRO A 25 -23.05 -2.89 21.90
C PRO A 25 -21.69 -2.25 21.58
N PRO A 26 -20.57 -2.83 22.08
CA PRO A 26 -19.25 -2.28 21.83
C PRO A 26 -19.11 -2.05 20.32
N PRO A 27 -18.59 -0.89 19.89
CA PRO A 27 -18.49 -0.55 18.48
C PRO A 27 -17.86 -1.74 17.76
N LYS A 28 -18.59 -2.33 16.80
CA LYS A 28 -18.04 -3.40 15.94
C LYS A 28 -16.73 -2.84 15.40
N LYS A 29 -15.61 -3.48 15.72
CA LYS A 29 -14.30 -3.14 15.15
C LYS A 29 -14.47 -3.15 13.64
N THR A 30 -14.61 -1.98 13.03
CA THR A 30 -14.66 -1.83 11.59
C THR A 30 -13.32 -2.34 11.08
N LYS A 31 -13.33 -3.50 10.43
CA LYS A 31 -12.15 -4.04 9.77
C LYS A 31 -11.68 -2.94 8.82
N HIS A 32 -10.53 -2.34 9.07
CA HIS A 32 -9.98 -1.32 8.17
C HIS A 32 -9.84 -1.95 6.78
N VAL A 33 -10.71 -1.53 5.87
CA VAL A 33 -10.71 -1.99 4.48
C VAL A 33 -9.71 -1.11 3.75
N TYR A 34 -8.51 -1.63 3.52
CA TYR A 34 -7.53 -0.93 2.68
C TYR A 34 -7.99 -0.94 1.22
N PRO A 35 -7.70 0.13 0.45
CA PRO A 35 -8.15 0.27 -0.93
C PRO A 35 -7.74 -0.90 -1.82
N HIS A 36 -8.51 -1.10 -2.89
CA HIS A 36 -8.21 -2.10 -3.92
C HIS A 36 -7.16 -1.60 -4.92
N ALA A 37 -7.09 -0.28 -5.15
CA ALA A 37 -6.10 0.36 -6.00
C ALA A 37 -5.59 1.65 -5.35
N VAL A 38 -4.31 1.94 -5.56
CA VAL A 38 -3.66 3.20 -5.16
C VAL A 38 -2.73 3.66 -6.26
N VAL A 39 -2.38 4.95 -6.27
CA VAL A 39 -1.55 5.53 -7.31
C VAL A 39 -0.48 6.44 -6.71
N ALA A 40 0.71 6.44 -7.29
CA ALA A 40 1.65 7.54 -7.15
C ALA A 40 1.60 8.39 -8.42
N LYS A 41 1.04 9.60 -8.31
CA LYS A 41 1.12 10.63 -9.36
C LYS A 41 2.33 11.49 -9.07
N ILE A 42 3.25 11.52 -10.01
CA ILE A 42 4.57 12.14 -9.90
C ILE A 42 4.65 13.23 -10.97
N ASP A 43 4.92 14.45 -10.54
CA ASP A 43 5.13 15.61 -11.40
C ASP A 43 6.28 16.41 -10.80
N ASN A 44 7.32 16.69 -11.59
CA ASN A 44 8.46 17.50 -11.14
C ASN A 44 8.39 18.97 -11.58
N GLY A 45 7.29 19.40 -12.23
CA GLY A 45 7.09 20.75 -12.74
C GLY A 45 7.96 21.09 -13.97
N GLN A 46 8.74 20.14 -14.48
CA GLN A 46 9.65 20.30 -15.63
C GLN A 46 9.23 19.41 -16.81
N GLY A 47 7.97 18.97 -16.84
CA GLY A 47 7.40 18.15 -17.90
C GLY A 47 7.55 16.64 -17.71
N VAL A 48 8.23 16.18 -16.65
CA VAL A 48 8.23 14.76 -16.27
C VAL A 48 6.93 14.45 -15.52
N LEU A 49 6.09 13.62 -16.12
CA LEU A 49 4.87 13.11 -15.50
C LEU A 49 4.92 11.59 -15.45
N ILE A 50 4.71 11.01 -14.28
CA ILE A 50 4.73 9.56 -14.08
C ILE A 50 3.53 9.17 -13.23
N SER A 51 2.81 8.14 -13.66
CA SER A 51 1.75 7.49 -12.89
C SER A 51 2.15 6.05 -12.62
N VAL A 52 2.27 5.69 -11.34
CA VAL A 52 2.48 4.31 -10.91
C VAL A 52 1.22 3.84 -10.19
N GLU A 53 0.39 3.07 -10.88
CA GLU A 53 -0.83 2.48 -10.33
C GLU A 53 -0.54 1.10 -9.75
N PHE A 54 -1.03 0.84 -8.53
CA PHE A 54 -0.92 -0.43 -7.82
C PHE A 54 -2.31 -0.97 -7.54
N THR A 55 -2.64 -2.14 -8.09
CA THR A 55 -3.98 -2.73 -7.99
C THR A 55 -3.89 -4.16 -7.44
N LYS A 56 -4.67 -4.47 -6.40
CA LYS A 56 -4.79 -5.84 -5.89
C LYS A 56 -5.38 -6.73 -6.97
N VAL A 57 -4.68 -7.83 -7.29
CA VAL A 57 -5.22 -8.87 -8.17
C VAL A 57 -5.94 -9.89 -7.30
N LEU A 58 -7.27 -9.95 -7.44
CA LEU A 58 -8.06 -10.95 -6.73
C LEU A 58 -7.73 -12.35 -7.26
N GLN A 59 -7.83 -13.36 -6.39
CA GLN A 59 -7.40 -14.73 -6.69
C GLN A 59 -8.13 -15.31 -7.91
N ASP A 60 -9.43 -15.04 -8.01
CA ASP A 60 -10.33 -15.42 -9.10
C ASP A 60 -10.18 -14.54 -10.37
N GLN A 61 -9.50 -13.40 -10.25
CA GLN A 61 -9.27 -12.44 -11.34
C GLN A 61 -7.83 -12.45 -11.85
N ARG A 62 -7.04 -13.48 -11.51
CA ARG A 62 -5.65 -13.58 -12.00
C ARG A 62 -5.62 -13.89 -13.49
N PRO A 63 -4.90 -13.10 -14.28
CA PRO A 63 -4.78 -13.38 -15.70
C PRO A 63 -3.78 -14.53 -15.95
N PRO A 64 -3.82 -15.18 -17.14
CA PRO A 64 -3.02 -16.37 -17.44
C PRO A 64 -1.52 -16.19 -17.22
N GLU A 65 -0.96 -15.02 -17.55
CA GLU A 65 0.46 -14.72 -17.37
C GLU A 65 0.89 -14.69 -15.88
N ALA A 66 -0.07 -14.46 -14.97
CA ALA A 66 0.15 -14.48 -13.52
C ALA A 66 -0.05 -15.88 -12.88
N SER A 67 -0.33 -16.92 -13.67
CA SER A 67 -0.60 -18.28 -13.18
C SER A 67 0.59 -18.92 -12.44
N HIS A 68 1.82 -18.49 -12.75
CA HIS A 68 3.03 -18.97 -12.08
C HIS A 68 3.15 -18.47 -10.62
N PHE A 69 2.38 -17.46 -10.21
CA PHE A 69 2.32 -17.01 -8.83
C PHE A 69 1.41 -17.92 -7.99
N ASN A 70 1.83 -18.22 -6.76
CA ASN A 70 1.02 -18.99 -5.82
C ASN A 70 -0.36 -18.32 -5.58
N PRO A 71 -1.49 -19.01 -5.83
CA PRO A 71 -2.84 -18.43 -5.75
C PRO A 71 -3.22 -17.93 -4.36
N ASN A 72 -2.62 -18.50 -3.31
CA ASN A 72 -2.91 -18.17 -1.91
C ASN A 72 -2.05 -17.01 -1.38
N ARG A 73 -1.19 -16.41 -2.21
CA ARG A 73 -0.32 -15.29 -1.83
C ARG A 73 -0.85 -13.99 -2.42
N PRO A 74 -0.81 -12.86 -1.70
CA PRO A 74 -1.17 -11.56 -2.27
C PRO A 74 -0.40 -11.27 -3.55
N LEU A 75 -1.08 -10.69 -4.53
CA LEU A 75 -0.50 -10.27 -5.80
C LEU A 75 -1.00 -8.86 -6.12
N THR A 76 -0.08 -7.99 -6.51
CA THR A 76 -0.38 -6.62 -6.90
C THR A 76 0.08 -6.44 -8.35
N SER A 77 -0.83 -6.01 -9.21
CA SER A 77 -0.50 -5.52 -10.55
C SER A 77 0.02 -4.11 -10.42
N VAL A 78 1.08 -3.79 -11.14
CA VAL A 78 1.65 -2.45 -11.23
C VAL A 78 1.59 -2.02 -12.68
N THR A 79 1.02 -0.84 -12.93
CA THR A 79 1.02 -0.21 -14.25
C THR A 79 1.73 1.14 -14.14
N VAL A 80 2.77 1.32 -14.95
CA VAL A 80 3.55 2.55 -15.02
C VAL A 80 3.31 3.22 -16.36
N LYS A 81 2.93 4.50 -16.30
CA LYS A 81 2.88 5.40 -17.46
C LYS A 81 3.82 6.57 -17.20
N SER A 82 4.59 6.97 -18.21
CA SER A 82 5.57 8.05 -18.06
C SER A 82 5.71 8.89 -19.33
N THR A 83 5.84 10.20 -19.15
CA THR A 83 6.22 11.19 -20.17
C THR A 83 7.34 12.06 -19.62
N GLY A 84 8.08 12.72 -20.50
CA GLY A 84 9.09 13.75 -20.16
C GLY A 84 10.43 13.22 -19.67
N LEU A 85 10.54 11.93 -19.37
CA LEU A 85 11.83 11.29 -19.06
C LEU A 85 12.77 11.37 -20.29
N GLU A 86 14.03 11.77 -20.06
CA GLU A 86 14.99 12.06 -21.13
C GLU A 86 15.13 10.90 -22.13
N ALA A 87 14.92 11.20 -23.41
CA ALA A 87 14.90 10.19 -24.47
C ALA A 87 16.24 9.42 -24.54
N GLY A 88 16.15 8.09 -24.62
CA GLY A 88 17.34 7.23 -24.70
C GLY A 88 18.03 6.94 -23.36
N LYS A 89 17.62 7.58 -22.26
CA LYS A 89 18.07 7.24 -20.92
C LYS A 89 17.17 6.19 -20.25
N GLN A 90 17.72 5.56 -19.24
CA GLN A 90 16.99 4.67 -18.34
C GLN A 90 16.99 5.26 -16.93
N PHE A 91 15.89 5.08 -16.20
CA PHE A 91 15.70 5.66 -14.88
C PHE A 91 15.37 4.56 -13.87
N ASN A 92 16.02 4.66 -12.74
CA ASN A 92 15.73 3.86 -11.57
C ASN A 92 14.45 4.40 -10.92
N TYR A 93 13.69 3.51 -10.29
CA TYR A 93 12.54 3.88 -9.49
C TYR A 93 12.33 2.88 -8.34
N PHE A 94 12.10 3.45 -7.17
CA PHE A 94 12.03 2.73 -5.90
C PHE A 94 10.84 3.22 -5.08
N ILE A 95 10.26 2.32 -4.29
CA ILE A 95 9.40 2.72 -3.17
C ILE A 95 10.29 3.08 -2.00
N HIS A 96 10.10 4.28 -1.45
CA HIS A 96 10.83 4.77 -0.29
C HIS A 96 9.98 4.66 0.98
N GLU A 97 10.63 4.62 2.14
CA GLU A 97 9.96 4.27 3.39
C GLU A 97 8.99 5.33 3.93
N LYS A 98 9.16 6.60 3.56
CA LYS A 98 8.35 7.74 4.01
C LYS A 98 7.60 8.42 2.86
N ALA A 99 6.59 9.18 3.21
CA ALA A 99 5.93 10.10 2.29
C ALA A 99 6.81 11.33 2.01
N ILE A 100 6.69 11.86 0.79
CA ILE A 100 7.23 13.15 0.38
C ILE A 100 6.48 14.26 1.09
N THR A 101 7.23 15.22 1.64
CA THR A 101 6.70 16.49 2.16
C THR A 101 6.93 17.58 1.12
N GLY A 102 5.84 18.23 0.68
CA GLY A 102 5.92 19.22 -0.39
C GLY A 102 6.38 18.59 -1.71
N THR A 103 7.44 19.15 -2.31
CA THR A 103 8.05 18.68 -3.56
C THR A 103 9.47 18.14 -3.37
N ASP A 104 9.95 18.04 -2.12
CA ASP A 104 11.34 17.65 -1.82
C ASP A 104 11.48 16.14 -1.69
N CYS A 105 12.08 15.51 -2.71
CA CYS A 105 12.34 14.08 -2.74
C CYS A 105 13.31 13.59 -1.67
N SER A 106 14.11 14.48 -1.05
CA SER A 106 15.02 14.11 0.04
C SER A 106 14.28 13.62 1.29
N THR A 107 13.01 14.01 1.44
CA THR A 107 12.16 13.65 2.58
C THR A 107 11.69 12.19 2.55
N ALA A 108 11.87 11.49 1.43
CA ALA A 108 11.44 10.11 1.21
C ALA A 108 12.10 9.09 2.17
N GLY A 109 13.26 9.42 2.74
CA GLY A 109 14.07 8.48 3.51
C GLY A 109 14.73 7.43 2.61
N GLY A 110 15.12 6.30 3.19
CA GLY A 110 15.76 5.20 2.46
C GLY A 110 14.79 4.40 1.58
N HIS A 111 15.32 3.40 0.87
CA HIS A 111 14.49 2.42 0.18
C HIS A 111 13.61 1.65 1.18
N TRP A 112 12.38 1.37 0.79
CA TRP A 112 11.50 0.54 1.60
C TRP A 112 11.96 -0.92 1.57
N ASN A 113 12.59 -1.35 2.66
CA ASN A 113 13.22 -2.66 2.80
C ASN A 113 12.71 -3.40 4.05
N PRO A 114 11.45 -3.87 4.06
CA PRO A 114 10.83 -4.49 5.24
C PRO A 114 11.48 -5.83 5.64
N LYS A 115 12.17 -6.49 4.70
CA LYS A 115 12.92 -7.72 4.95
C LYS A 115 14.33 -7.48 5.47
N LYS A 116 14.78 -6.22 5.52
CA LYS A 116 16.11 -5.81 5.97
C LYS A 116 17.22 -6.54 5.22
N TRP A 117 17.09 -6.65 3.90
CA TRP A 117 18.21 -7.10 3.06
C TRP A 117 19.40 -6.15 3.26
N ASP A 118 20.59 -6.70 3.53
CA ASP A 118 21.80 -5.90 3.63
C ASP A 118 22.26 -5.49 2.22
N THR A 119 21.81 -4.32 1.78
CA THR A 119 22.14 -3.77 0.46
C THR A 119 23.51 -3.12 0.39
N THR A 120 24.19 -2.99 1.53
CA THR A 120 25.57 -2.50 1.60
C THR A 120 26.58 -3.63 1.40
N SER A 121 26.15 -4.89 1.54
CA SER A 121 26.97 -6.05 1.27
C SER A 121 27.41 -6.09 -0.19
N ALA A 122 28.71 -6.32 -0.43
CA ALA A 122 29.23 -6.57 -1.78
C ALA A 122 28.59 -7.80 -2.46
N ASN A 123 27.97 -8.70 -1.69
CA ASN A 123 27.29 -9.88 -2.20
C ASN A 123 25.81 -9.62 -2.53
N TYR A 124 25.26 -8.47 -2.15
CA TYR A 124 23.88 -8.13 -2.47
C TYR A 124 23.77 -7.68 -3.93
N ARG A 125 22.96 -8.43 -4.69
CA ARG A 125 22.56 -8.06 -6.05
C ARG A 125 21.10 -8.45 -6.19
N CYS A 126 20.25 -7.49 -6.57
CA CYS A 126 18.89 -7.83 -6.96
C CYS A 126 18.96 -8.64 -8.28
N ASP A 127 18.46 -9.87 -8.25
CA ASP A 127 18.32 -10.71 -9.43
C ASP A 127 16.82 -10.75 -9.80
N PRO A 128 16.43 -10.25 -10.98
CA PRO A 128 15.03 -10.24 -11.41
C PRO A 128 14.43 -11.65 -11.53
N ARG A 129 15.27 -12.70 -11.62
CA ARG A 129 14.82 -14.11 -11.59
C ARG A 129 14.50 -14.60 -10.18
N LYS A 130 14.93 -13.85 -9.16
CA LYS A 130 14.70 -14.13 -7.73
C LYS A 130 14.21 -12.86 -7.02
N PRO A 131 13.09 -12.26 -7.46
CA PRO A 131 12.64 -10.94 -6.98
C PRO A 131 12.32 -10.94 -5.47
N SER A 132 12.05 -12.11 -4.88
CA SER A 132 11.86 -12.28 -3.44
C SER A 132 13.12 -11.99 -2.60
N ARG A 133 14.31 -11.99 -3.22
CA ARG A 133 15.63 -11.68 -2.63
C ARG A 133 16.06 -10.22 -2.81
N CYS A 134 15.27 -9.41 -3.51
CA CYS A 134 15.51 -7.97 -3.60
C CYS A 134 14.84 -7.22 -2.45
N GLU A 135 15.27 -5.99 -2.19
CA GLU A 135 14.48 -5.02 -1.43
C GLU A 135 13.06 -4.96 -1.99
N ALA A 136 12.05 -4.91 -1.11
CA ALA A 136 10.67 -4.89 -1.56
C ALA A 136 10.35 -3.62 -2.36
N GLY A 137 11.01 -2.51 -2.03
CA GLY A 137 10.91 -1.25 -2.77
C GLY A 137 11.73 -1.16 -4.05
N ASP A 138 12.63 -2.10 -4.36
CA ASP A 138 13.46 -2.08 -5.58
C ASP A 138 12.66 -2.55 -6.80
N LEU A 139 11.86 -1.64 -7.36
CA LEU A 139 11.02 -1.95 -8.52
C LEU A 139 11.86 -2.11 -9.79
N SER A 140 12.91 -1.31 -9.95
CA SER A 140 13.81 -1.37 -11.12
C SER A 140 14.61 -2.65 -11.20
N GLY A 141 15.21 -3.09 -10.08
CA GLY A 141 15.97 -4.33 -10.03
C GLY A 141 15.11 -5.57 -10.25
N LYS A 142 13.84 -5.54 -9.81
CA LYS A 142 12.90 -6.65 -9.99
C LYS A 142 12.28 -6.70 -11.39
N HIS A 143 11.89 -5.54 -11.94
CA HIS A 143 10.99 -5.47 -13.10
C HIS A 143 11.55 -4.68 -14.29
N GLY A 144 12.79 -4.20 -14.17
CA GLY A 144 13.46 -3.38 -15.17
C GLY A 144 13.25 -1.89 -14.95
N MET A 145 14.19 -1.10 -15.47
CA MET A 145 14.21 0.37 -15.37
C MET A 145 13.20 1.02 -16.32
N LEU A 146 12.77 2.25 -15.99
CA LEU A 146 11.92 3.04 -16.88
C LEU A 146 12.75 3.58 -18.04
N LYS A 147 12.25 3.49 -19.27
CA LYS A 147 12.91 4.04 -20.46
C LYS A 147 12.34 5.43 -20.76
N GLY A 148 13.21 6.41 -20.91
CA GLY A 148 12.80 7.75 -21.30
C GLY A 148 12.46 7.83 -22.79
N ASN A 149 11.36 8.52 -23.10
CA ASN A 149 10.83 8.71 -24.45
C ASN A 149 10.69 10.20 -24.82
N GLY A 150 11.37 11.08 -24.06
CA GLY A 150 11.23 12.53 -24.20
C GLY A 150 9.80 12.98 -23.89
N PRO A 151 9.25 13.99 -24.59
CA PRO A 151 7.92 14.53 -24.29
C PRO A 151 6.78 13.56 -24.65
N ALA A 152 7.02 12.54 -25.46
CA ALA A 152 6.02 11.55 -25.81
C ALA A 152 5.78 10.56 -24.66
N GLU A 153 4.55 10.04 -24.57
CA GLU A 153 4.23 8.96 -23.64
C GLU A 153 5.01 7.70 -24.04
N ALA A 154 5.71 7.10 -23.08
CA ALA A 154 6.35 5.81 -23.26
C ALA A 154 5.28 4.70 -23.25
N SER A 155 5.55 3.58 -23.92
CA SER A 155 4.69 2.40 -23.82
C SER A 155 4.50 2.01 -22.34
N PRO A 156 3.24 1.82 -21.89
CA PRO A 156 2.98 1.45 -20.50
C PRO A 156 3.72 0.17 -20.11
N VAL A 157 4.29 0.17 -18.91
CA VAL A 157 4.94 -1.00 -18.32
C VAL A 157 3.98 -1.65 -17.34
N ILE A 158 3.73 -2.95 -17.50
CA ILE A 158 2.82 -3.71 -16.63
C ILE A 158 3.55 -4.94 -16.10
N TYR A 159 3.50 -5.15 -14.80
CA TYR A 159 4.05 -6.33 -14.14
C TYR A 159 3.28 -6.68 -12.86
N TYR A 160 3.63 -7.81 -12.25
CA TYR A 160 3.01 -8.27 -11.01
C TYR A 160 4.06 -8.47 -9.93
N ASP A 161 3.72 -8.09 -8.70
CA ASP A 161 4.62 -8.16 -7.56
C ASP A 161 3.91 -8.67 -6.31
N THR A 162 4.53 -9.66 -5.65
CA THR A 162 3.98 -10.31 -4.44
C THR A 162 4.39 -9.62 -3.13
N SER A 163 5.28 -8.63 -3.21
CA SER A 163 5.79 -7.87 -2.05
C SER A 163 4.98 -6.60 -1.76
N LEU A 164 4.17 -6.12 -2.70
CA LEU A 164 3.53 -4.79 -2.65
C LEU A 164 2.12 -4.83 -2.04
N ARG A 165 2.01 -5.07 -0.73
CA ARG A 165 0.70 -5.10 -0.05
C ARG A 165 0.10 -3.70 0.07
N LEU A 166 -1.14 -3.47 -0.39
CA LEU A 166 -1.84 -2.21 -0.15
C LEU A 166 -2.43 -2.23 1.27
N ALA A 167 -1.61 -1.81 2.25
CA ALA A 167 -1.95 -1.69 3.66
C ALA A 167 -1.09 -0.60 4.32
N TYR A 168 -1.62 0.05 5.36
CA TYR A 168 -0.84 0.91 6.26
C TYR A 168 -0.14 0.04 7.31
N SER A 169 1.03 -0.48 6.96
CA SER A 169 1.87 -1.27 7.88
C SER A 169 3.33 -1.22 7.44
N GLY A 170 4.25 -1.73 8.29
CA GLY A 170 5.67 -1.83 7.92
C GLY A 170 5.92 -2.72 6.68
N THR A 171 5.00 -3.64 6.37
CA THR A 171 5.06 -4.54 5.20
C THR A 171 4.10 -4.14 4.07
N GLY A 172 3.46 -2.98 4.18
CA GLY A 172 2.60 -2.42 3.14
C GLY A 172 3.15 -1.12 2.57
N ILE A 173 2.58 -0.70 1.43
CA ILE A 173 3.06 0.44 0.65
C ILE A 173 2.25 1.73 0.85
N LEU A 174 1.19 1.71 1.66
CA LEU A 174 0.42 2.92 1.93
C LEU A 174 1.15 3.84 2.90
N GLY A 175 1.10 5.15 2.65
CA GLY A 175 1.86 6.16 3.42
C GLY A 175 3.33 6.26 3.02
N LYS A 176 3.70 5.70 1.86
CA LYS A 176 5.05 5.72 1.29
C LYS A 176 5.08 6.53 0.01
N SER A 177 6.26 6.64 -0.59
CA SER A 177 6.46 7.36 -1.84
C SER A 177 7.16 6.50 -2.88
N VAL A 178 7.05 6.90 -4.14
CA VAL A 178 7.90 6.42 -5.23
C VAL A 178 8.86 7.55 -5.58
N VAL A 179 10.14 7.22 -5.73
CA VAL A 179 11.18 8.13 -6.23
C VAL A 179 11.75 7.54 -7.50
N VAL A 180 11.89 8.39 -8.53
CA VAL A 180 12.55 8.08 -9.80
C VAL A 180 13.86 8.83 -9.84
N SER A 181 14.96 8.18 -10.20
CA SER A 181 16.31 8.74 -10.14
C SER A 181 17.15 8.40 -11.38
N ASP A 182 18.17 9.23 -11.65
CA ASP A 182 19.21 8.87 -12.60
C ASP A 182 20.03 7.68 -12.05
N PRO A 183 20.34 6.65 -12.86
CA PRO A 183 21.08 5.48 -12.40
C PRO A 183 22.58 5.73 -12.18
N THR A 184 23.12 6.82 -12.71
CA THR A 184 24.56 7.12 -12.70
C THR A 184 24.98 7.75 -11.39
N ASP A 185 24.23 8.73 -10.92
CA ASP A 185 24.54 9.51 -9.72
C ASP A 185 23.47 9.37 -8.61
N HIS A 186 22.44 8.55 -8.85
CA HIS A 186 21.33 8.28 -7.94
C HIS A 186 20.52 9.53 -7.55
N LYS A 187 20.66 10.64 -8.28
CA LYS A 187 19.90 11.86 -7.96
C LYS A 187 18.43 11.69 -8.32
N PRO A 188 17.51 12.06 -7.42
CA PRO A 188 16.09 12.09 -7.73
C PRO A 188 15.78 13.03 -8.91
N VAL A 189 15.02 12.52 -9.87
CA VAL A 189 14.47 13.26 -11.01
C VAL A 189 13.04 13.71 -10.71
N ALA A 190 12.27 12.83 -10.07
CA ALA A 190 10.89 13.11 -9.67
C ALA A 190 10.46 12.15 -8.55
N CYS A 191 9.47 12.54 -7.75
CA CYS A 191 8.93 11.69 -6.70
C CYS A 191 7.45 12.01 -6.42
N GLY A 192 6.74 11.11 -5.74
CA GLY A 192 5.35 11.30 -5.40
C GLY A 192 4.83 10.28 -4.39
N ASN A 193 3.80 10.68 -3.66
CA ASN A 193 3.19 9.86 -2.62
C ASN A 193 2.27 8.78 -3.20
N ILE A 194 2.30 7.59 -2.58
CA ILE A 194 1.34 6.51 -2.86
C ILE A 194 0.06 6.82 -2.10
N ILE A 195 -0.97 7.21 -2.84
CA ILE A 195 -2.23 7.73 -2.32
C ILE A 195 -3.42 6.88 -2.79
N ASP A 196 -4.46 6.85 -1.98
CA ASP A 196 -5.76 6.37 -2.43
C ASP A 196 -6.46 7.47 -3.25
N PRO A 197 -6.64 7.29 -4.58
CA PRO A 197 -7.22 8.31 -5.43
C PRO A 197 -8.66 8.66 -5.04
N THR A 198 -9.36 7.76 -4.34
CA THR A 198 -10.75 7.99 -3.88
C THR A 198 -10.81 8.90 -2.65
N THR A 199 -9.74 8.96 -1.85
CA THR A 199 -9.67 9.82 -0.65
C THR A 199 -9.28 11.27 -0.96
N GLN A 200 -8.57 11.51 -2.07
CA GLN A 200 -8.23 12.86 -2.52
C GLN A 200 -9.39 13.62 -3.15
N ALA A 201 -10.49 12.95 -3.51
CA ALA A 201 -11.68 13.60 -4.04
C ALA A 201 -12.55 14.30 -2.96
N THR A 202 -12.11 14.31 -1.70
CA THR A 202 -12.88 14.82 -0.54
C THR A 202 -12.18 15.90 0.29
N SER A 203 -11.13 16.54 -0.24
CA SER A 203 -10.50 17.71 0.41
C SER A 203 -10.65 18.97 -0.41
#